data_AF-I3E933-F1
#
_entry.id   AF-I3E933-F1
#
_cell.length_a   1.000
_cell.length_b   1.000
_cell.length_c   1.000
_cell.angle_alpha   90.00
_cell.angle_beta   90.00
_cell.angle_gamma   90.00
#
_symmetry.space_group_name_H-M   'P 1'
#
loop_
_entity.id
_entity.type
_entity.pdbx_description
1 polymer ?
#
loop_
_entity_poly.entity_id
_entity_poly.type
_entity_poly.pdbx_seq_one_letter_code
_entity_poly.pdbx_strand_id
1 'polypeptide(L)'
;MQTKEMRLRRIQHLAYEIMDEMNLKKEPRQFDTLRLVIDNLSRAIGDLSDPLGDYSLDYIEEKVGNAHYLLFKSEKKIPFHS
;
A
#
# COMPACT_ATOMS: atom_id res chain seq x y z
N MET A 1 2.58 0.50 24.37
CA MET A 1 1.84 -0.62 23.75
C MET A 1 0.70 -0.15 22.85
N GLN A 2 -0.27 0.63 23.35
CA GLN A 2 -1.44 1.08 22.57
C GLN A 2 -1.09 1.77 21.24
N THR A 3 -0.07 2.64 21.20
CA THR A 3 0.31 3.36 19.97
C THR A 3 0.84 2.43 18.87
N LYS A 4 1.63 1.41 19.23
CA LYS A 4 2.17 0.44 18.26
C LYS A 4 1.06 -0.42 17.66
N GLU A 5 0.14 -0.91 18.48
CA GLU A 5 -1.01 -1.70 18.00
C GLU A 5 -1.96 -0.89 17.12
N MET A 6 -2.19 0.39 17.43
CA MET A 6 -2.98 1.27 16.58
C MET A 6 -2.33 1.48 15.21
N ARG A 7 -1.01 1.68 15.18
CA ARG A 7 -0.22 1.81 13.95
C ARG A 7 -0.29 0.53 13.09
N LEU A 8 -0.09 -0.62 13.71
CA LEU A 8 -0.23 -1.92 13.04
C LEU A 8 -1.64 -2.15 12.49
N ARG A 9 -2.69 -1.78 13.25
CA ARG A 9 -4.07 -1.84 12.75
C ARG A 9 -4.29 -0.96 11.53
N ARG A 10 -3.69 0.24 11.51
CA ARG A 10 -3.74 1.13 10.34
C ARG A 10 -3.04 0.51 9.13
N ILE A 11 -1.84 -0.06 9.31
CA ILE A 11 -1.13 -0.78 8.24
C ILE A 11 -1.98 -1.93 7.69
N GLN A 12 -2.57 -2.74 8.57
CA GLN A 12 -3.44 -3.85 8.18
C GLN A 12 -4.66 -3.37 7.38
N HIS A 13 -5.29 -2.28 7.81
CA HIS A 13 -6.43 -1.69 7.11
C HIS A 13 -6.04 -1.23 5.69
N LEU A 14 -4.91 -0.52 5.54
CA LEU A 14 -4.43 -0.10 4.23
C LEU A 14 -4.09 -1.29 3.32
N ALA A 15 -3.45 -2.33 3.88
CA ALA A 15 -3.14 -3.55 3.14
C ALA A 15 -4.41 -4.26 2.65
N TYR A 16 -5.47 -4.27 3.46
CA TYR A 16 -6.78 -4.81 3.10
C TYR A 16 -7.41 -4.02 1.94
N GLU A 17 -7.42 -2.69 2.01
CA GLU A 17 -7.95 -1.86 0.91
C GLU A 17 -7.16 -2.04 -0.40
N ILE A 18 -5.83 -2.15 -0.32
CA ILE A 18 -4.96 -2.46 -1.46
C ILE A 18 -5.33 -3.81 -2.08
N MET A 19 -5.50 -4.84 -1.24
CA MET A 19 -5.89 -6.18 -1.69
C MET A 19 -7.23 -6.15 -2.42
N ASP A 20 -8.24 -5.50 -1.84
CA ASP A 20 -9.57 -5.39 -2.47
C ASP A 20 -9.45 -4.68 -3.82
N GLU A 21 -8.81 -3.52 -3.87
CA GLU A 21 -8.69 -2.68 -5.07
C GLU A 21 -7.86 -3.33 -6.21
N MET A 22 -6.88 -4.17 -5.86
CA MET A 22 -6.10 -4.97 -6.80
C MET A 22 -6.88 -6.18 -7.37
N ASN A 23 -7.84 -6.72 -6.60
CA ASN A 23 -8.67 -7.84 -7.01
C ASN A 23 -9.94 -7.44 -7.77
N LEU A 24 -10.33 -6.15 -7.73
CA LEU A 24 -11.42 -5.65 -8.55
C LEU A 24 -11.08 -5.81 -10.04
N LYS A 25 -12.01 -6.38 -10.81
CA LYS A 25 -11.94 -6.46 -12.28
C LYS A 25 -12.21 -5.09 -12.94
N LYS A 26 -11.50 -4.04 -12.50
CA LYS A 26 -11.49 -2.71 -13.12
C LYS A 26 -10.57 -2.73 -14.36
N GLU A 27 -10.65 -1.69 -15.19
CA GLU A 27 -9.80 -1.52 -16.37
C GLU A 27 -8.31 -1.80 -16.08
N PRO A 28 -7.54 -2.31 -17.07
CA PRO A 28 -6.13 -2.59 -16.88
C PRO A 28 -5.39 -1.32 -16.47
N ARG A 29 -4.89 -1.28 -15.22
CA ARG A 29 -4.06 -0.18 -14.74
C ARG A 29 -2.74 -0.14 -15.50
N GLN A 30 -2.15 1.05 -15.57
CA GLN A 30 -0.81 1.22 -16.14
C GLN A 30 0.20 0.33 -15.40
N PHE A 31 0.90 -0.52 -16.17
CA PHE A 31 1.89 -1.47 -15.65
C PHE A 31 2.96 -0.78 -14.78
N ASP A 32 3.36 0.44 -15.12
CA ASP A 32 4.35 1.21 -14.36
C ASP A 32 3.87 1.53 -12.94
N THR A 33 2.61 1.91 -12.79
CA THR A 33 2.00 2.16 -11.47
C THR A 33 1.95 0.87 -10.64
N LEU A 34 1.53 -0.24 -11.25
CA LEU A 34 1.48 -1.54 -10.55
C LEU A 34 2.86 -2.02 -10.12
N ARG A 35 3.89 -1.80 -10.94
CA ARG A 35 5.28 -2.14 -10.59
C ARG A 35 5.74 -1.38 -9.35
N LEU A 36 5.43 -0.10 -9.24
CA LEU A 36 5.78 0.72 -8.07
C LEU A 36 4.99 0.30 -6.82
N VAL A 37 3.72 -0.09 -6.98
CA VAL A 37 2.91 -0.64 -5.88
C VAL A 37 3.53 -1.92 -5.35
N ILE A 38 3.88 -2.86 -6.23
CA ILE A 38 4.50 -4.14 -5.86
C ILE A 38 5.86 -3.90 -5.18
N ASP A 39 6.70 -3.02 -5.72
CA ASP A 39 8.00 -2.68 -5.12
C ASP A 39 7.87 -2.15 -3.68
N ASN A 40 6.93 -1.25 -3.42
CA ASN A 40 6.66 -0.76 -2.08
C ASN A 40 6.20 -1.89 -1.14
N LEU A 41 5.26 -2.73 -1.57
CA LEU A 41 4.77 -3.86 -0.76
C LEU A 41 5.87 -4.89 -0.47
N SER A 42 6.71 -5.20 -1.46
CA SER A 42 7.86 -6.11 -1.27
C SER A 42 8.85 -5.58 -0.26
N ARG A 43 9.13 -4.27 -0.25
CA ARG A 43 9.99 -3.63 0.75
C ARG A 43 9.38 -3.65 2.15
N ALA A 44 8.07 -3.42 2.27
CA ALA A 44 7.37 -3.49 3.55
C ALA A 44 7.42 -4.91 4.15
N ILE A 45 7.20 -5.93 3.31
CA ILE A 45 7.31 -7.34 3.73
C ILE A 45 8.75 -7.68 4.10
N GLY A 46 9.73 -7.24 3.31
CA GLY A 46 11.15 -7.46 3.61
C GLY A 46 11.53 -6.96 4.99
N ASP A 47 11.15 -5.73 5.34
CA ASP A 47 11.40 -5.13 6.66
C ASP A 47 10.65 -5.88 7.78
N LEU A 48 9.36 -6.21 7.57
CA LEU A 48 8.56 -6.96 8.54
C LEU A 48 9.08 -8.39 8.77
N SER A 49 9.74 -8.99 7.77
CA SER A 49 10.30 -10.34 7.81
C SER A 49 11.69 -10.42 8.42
N ASP A 50 12.19 -9.33 9.04
CA ASP A 50 13.45 -9.37 9.77
C ASP A 50 13.43 -10.52 10.80
N PRO A 51 14.36 -11.50 10.72
CA PRO A 51 14.38 -12.67 11.58
C PRO A 51 14.66 -12.36 13.05
N LEU A 52 15.20 -11.18 13.36
CA LEU A 52 15.41 -10.67 14.71
C LEU A 52 14.18 -9.91 15.24
N GLY A 53 13.17 -9.70 14.41
CA GLY A 53 11.96 -8.94 14.75
C GLY A 53 12.21 -7.43 14.86
N ASP A 54 13.33 -6.94 14.35
CA ASP A 54 13.71 -5.53 14.35
C ASP A 54 13.20 -4.82 13.08
N TYR A 55 11.89 -4.62 13.03
CA TYR A 55 11.24 -3.91 11.92
C TYR A 55 10.95 -2.45 12.28
N SER A 56 10.97 -1.58 11.27
CA SER A 56 10.64 -0.18 11.40
C SER A 56 9.19 0.09 11.02
N LEU A 57 8.37 0.42 12.03
CA LEU A 57 6.99 0.84 11.76
C LEU A 57 6.92 2.07 10.86
N ASP A 58 7.85 3.02 11.01
CA ASP A 58 7.89 4.22 10.19
C ASP A 58 8.13 3.86 8.71
N TYR A 59 9.05 2.93 8.46
CA TYR A 59 9.34 2.45 7.11
C TYR A 59 8.17 1.66 6.51
N ILE A 60 7.58 0.75 7.27
CA ILE A 60 6.42 -0.03 6.82
C ILE A 60 5.23 0.88 6.51
N GLU A 61 4.94 1.86 7.37
CA GLU A 61 3.86 2.85 7.14
C GLU A 61 4.12 3.67 5.88
N GLU A 62 5.36 4.11 5.65
CA GLU A 62 5.75 4.83 4.44
C GLU A 62 5.48 3.98 3.18
N LYS A 63 5.96 2.74 3.16
CA LYS A 63 5.83 1.87 1.98
C LYS A 63 4.39 1.47 1.71
N VAL A 64 3.64 1.04 2.73
CA VAL A 64 2.22 0.69 2.57
C VAL A 64 1.40 1.92 2.20
N GLY A 65 1.69 3.09 2.80
CA GLY A 65 1.05 4.35 2.44
C GLY A 65 1.30 4.77 0.99
N ASN A 66 2.52 4.61 0.49
CA ASN A 66 2.87 4.90 -0.90
C ASN A 66 2.14 3.95 -1.87
N ALA A 67 2.11 2.66 -1.57
CA ALA A 67 1.40 1.66 -2.37
C ALA A 67 -0.11 1.99 -2.45
N HIS A 68 -0.72 2.29 -1.30
CA HIS A 68 -2.11 2.74 -1.22
C HIS A 68 -2.32 4.01 -2.07
N TYR A 69 -1.53 5.05 -1.83
CA TYR A 69 -1.63 6.30 -2.57
C TYR A 69 -1.55 6.10 -4.10
N LEU A 70 -0.64 5.27 -4.58
CA LEU A 70 -0.51 4.98 -6.01
C LEU A 70 -1.75 4.31 -6.61
N LEU A 71 -2.42 3.42 -5.86
CA LEU A 71 -3.63 2.74 -6.30
C LEU A 71 -4.86 3.64 -6.30
N PHE A 72 -5.00 4.50 -5.29
CA PHE A 72 -6.20 5.33 -5.11
C PHE A 72 -6.08 6.73 -5.72
N LYS A 73 -4.88 7.21 -6.05
CA LYS A 73 -4.68 8.52 -6.72
C LYS A 73 -5.24 8.55 -8.15
N SER A 74 -5.31 7.41 -8.85
CA SER A 74 -5.82 7.35 -10.22
C SER A 74 -7.32 7.66 -10.34
N GLU A 75 -8.10 7.59 -9.26
CA GLU A 75 -9.54 7.90 -9.28
C GLU A 75 -9.84 9.41 -9.44
N LYS A 76 -8.84 10.29 -9.33
CA LYS A 76 -9.02 11.76 -9.45
C LYS A 76 -8.82 12.35 -10.85
N LYS A 77 -8.60 11.53 -11.89
CA LYS A 77 -8.47 12.00 -13.28
C LYS A 77 -9.67 11.57 -14.14
N ILE A 78 -10.86 12.05 -13.82
CA ILE A 78 -11.92 12.20 -14.82
C ILE A 78 -11.95 13.68 -15.21
N PRO A 79 -11.29 14.11 -16.30
CA PRO A 79 -11.63 15.38 -16.91
C PRO A 79 -13.00 15.21 -17.58
N PHE A 80 -14.04 15.74 -16.95
CA PHE A 80 -15.33 15.95 -17.62
C PHE A 80 -15.13 16.99 -18.71
N HIS A 81 -14.92 16.55 -19.95
CA HIS A 81 -15.17 17.35 -21.15
C HIS A 81 -15.98 16.51 -22.14
N SER A 82 -17.26 16.82 -22.26
CA SER A 82 -18.09 16.79 -23.47
C SER A 82 -19.37 17.55 -23.19
#